data_AF-A0A0P6JDV7-F1
#
_entry.id   AF-A0A0P6JDV7-F1
#
_cell.length_a   1.000
_cell.length_b   1.000
_cell.length_c   1.000
_cell.angle_alpha   90.00
_cell.angle_beta   90.00
_cell.angle_gamma   90.00
#
_symmetry.space_group_name_H-M   'P 1'
#
loop_
_entity.id
_entity.type
_entity.pdbx_description
1 polymer ?
#
loop_
_entity_poly.entity_id
_entity_poly.type
_entity_poly.pdbx_seq_one_letter_code
_entity_poly.pdbx_strand_id
1 'polypeptide(L)'
;MRTWVPLTVSMLCGLAWAGNLESCASRCSEQFDRDSACQCDHRCPEHGDCCDDYELLCAAEEDSTEPEPFSEVEEGAPDNSLYSAPSSCQGRCREAFDGHHACHCHDRCQESGNCCEDFESLCGNYGGFSHSSDTITEEELQSVSEKIYRADTNKAQKEDIILNRQNCITPSETGDQVDHCPNLLFTYVNEKLFSKPTYAAFINLLNNYQRATGHRELFNAQQLAEQDIFLREIMKTAVMKELYGFLHHQNRYSSEQEFVDDLKNMWFGLYSRSNEEGDSSGFEHVFSGEVKKGKVTGFHNWIRFYLQEKEGLVDYYSHVYDGPWDSYPDVLGMQFNWDGYYKEVGSAFIGSSPEFEFALYSLCFIARPGKACQLSLGGYPLSIQTYTWDKTTYGNGKKYIATAYVSTSTQ
;
A
#
# COMPACT_ATOMS: atom_id res chain seq x y z
N MET A 1 32.85 -60.77 -32.36
CA MET A 1 31.80 -61.22 -31.44
C MET A 1 31.01 -59.99 -31.01
N ARG A 2 29.71 -60.00 -31.34
CA ARG A 2 28.70 -59.01 -30.95
C ARG A 2 28.52 -58.99 -29.45
N THR A 3 28.32 -57.81 -28.86
CA THR A 3 27.17 -57.54 -27.99
C THR A 3 26.94 -56.03 -27.96
N TRP A 4 25.87 -55.60 -28.62
CA TRP A 4 25.23 -54.30 -28.45
C TRP A 4 24.37 -54.36 -27.18
N VAL A 5 24.49 -53.35 -26.31
CA VAL A 5 23.57 -53.12 -25.20
C VAL A 5 22.62 -52.00 -25.62
N PRO A 6 21.29 -52.22 -25.70
CA PRO A 6 20.35 -51.18 -26.06
C PRO A 6 20.02 -50.32 -24.82
N LEU A 7 20.17 -49.01 -24.93
CA LEU A 7 19.57 -48.06 -24.00
C LEU A 7 18.12 -47.83 -24.42
N THR A 8 17.20 -48.49 -23.72
CA THR A 8 15.76 -48.26 -23.83
C THR A 8 15.39 -46.96 -23.12
N VAL A 9 14.91 -45.99 -23.89
CA VAL A 9 14.25 -44.77 -23.38
C VAL A 9 12.88 -45.16 -22.86
N SER A 10 12.68 -45.14 -21.53
CA SER A 10 11.36 -45.25 -20.92
C SER A 10 10.65 -43.89 -21.00
N MET A 11 9.74 -43.78 -21.97
CA MET A 11 8.75 -42.71 -22.04
C MET A 11 7.70 -42.98 -20.95
N LEU A 12 7.80 -42.26 -19.83
CA LEU A 12 6.75 -42.23 -18.80
C LEU A 12 5.61 -41.35 -19.32
N CYS A 13 4.61 -41.97 -19.94
CA CYS A 13 3.27 -41.38 -20.02
C CYS A 13 2.75 -41.21 -18.59
N GLY A 14 2.70 -39.97 -18.10
CA GLY A 14 1.90 -39.63 -16.94
C GLY A 14 0.45 -39.97 -17.26
N LEU A 15 -0.10 -40.99 -16.61
CA LEU A 15 -1.53 -41.18 -16.51
C LEU A 15 -2.07 -39.96 -15.77
N ALA A 16 -2.71 -39.05 -16.51
CA ALA A 16 -3.61 -38.07 -15.91
C ALA A 16 -4.61 -38.87 -15.09
N TRP A 17 -4.62 -38.65 -13.78
CA TRP A 17 -5.71 -39.11 -12.94
C TRP A 17 -6.96 -38.40 -13.47
N ALA A 18 -7.78 -39.13 -14.21
CA ALA A 18 -9.17 -38.74 -14.38
C ALA A 18 -9.78 -38.85 -12.99
N GLY A 19 -9.84 -37.71 -12.29
CA GLY A 19 -10.65 -37.57 -11.09
C GLY A 19 -12.05 -38.06 -11.42
N ASN A 20 -12.67 -38.77 -10.49
CA ASN A 20 -13.98 -39.35 -10.70
C ASN A 20 -14.98 -38.19 -10.87
N LEU A 21 -15.41 -37.92 -12.12
CA LEU A 21 -16.26 -36.77 -12.50
C LEU A 21 -17.68 -36.82 -11.89
N GLU A 22 -17.98 -37.85 -11.12
CA GLU A 22 -19.28 -38.14 -10.49
C GLU A 22 -19.28 -37.91 -8.96
N SER A 23 -18.22 -37.31 -8.39
CA SER A 23 -18.09 -37.11 -6.92
C SER A 23 -17.48 -35.74 -6.59
N CYS A 24 -17.85 -35.20 -5.43
CA CYS A 24 -17.30 -33.97 -4.86
C CYS A 24 -16.02 -34.18 -4.02
N ALA A 25 -15.47 -35.40 -3.97
CA ALA A 25 -14.21 -35.66 -3.30
C ALA A 25 -13.09 -34.78 -3.88
N SER A 26 -12.61 -33.83 -3.06
CA SER A 26 -11.62 -32.81 -3.43
C SER A 26 -12.06 -31.77 -4.46
N ARG A 27 -13.38 -31.58 -4.64
CA ARG A 27 -13.99 -30.64 -5.59
C ARG A 27 -14.91 -29.60 -4.94
N CYS A 28 -15.07 -29.63 -3.60
CA CYS A 28 -15.89 -28.62 -2.91
C CYS A 28 -15.38 -27.20 -3.20
N SER A 29 -16.31 -26.29 -3.51
CA SER A 29 -16.04 -24.88 -3.82
C SER A 29 -15.25 -24.64 -5.11
N GLU A 30 -15.26 -25.61 -6.04
CA GLU A 30 -14.77 -25.39 -7.40
C GLU A 30 -15.66 -24.39 -8.17
N GLN A 31 -15.17 -23.89 -9.31
CA GLN A 31 -16.00 -23.11 -10.22
C GLN A 31 -16.82 -24.06 -11.10
N PHE A 32 -18.00 -23.61 -11.50
CA PHE A 32 -18.86 -24.32 -12.43
C PHE A 32 -18.09 -24.79 -13.67
N ASP A 33 -18.14 -26.10 -13.94
CA ASP A 33 -17.54 -26.73 -15.10
C ASP A 33 -18.60 -27.46 -15.93
N ARG A 34 -18.85 -26.93 -17.13
CA ARG A 34 -19.86 -27.48 -18.05
C ARG A 34 -19.55 -28.89 -18.55
N ASP A 35 -18.27 -29.30 -18.50
CA ASP A 35 -17.85 -30.61 -18.98
C ASP A 35 -17.84 -31.67 -17.86
N SER A 36 -18.16 -31.27 -16.62
CA SER A 36 -18.34 -32.15 -15.47
C SER A 36 -19.74 -32.77 -15.44
N ALA A 37 -19.84 -34.04 -14.99
CA ALA A 37 -21.11 -34.76 -14.94
C ALA A 37 -22.06 -34.23 -13.85
N CYS A 38 -21.50 -33.60 -12.82
CA CYS A 38 -22.18 -32.94 -11.71
C CYS A 38 -21.27 -31.84 -11.13
N GLN A 39 -21.88 -30.86 -10.45
CA GLN A 39 -21.20 -29.70 -9.89
C GLN A 39 -20.93 -29.84 -8.40
N CYS A 40 -19.89 -29.14 -7.92
CA CYS A 40 -19.50 -29.07 -6.51
C CYS A 40 -19.27 -27.62 -6.03
N ASP A 41 -19.78 -26.64 -6.79
CA ASP A 41 -19.79 -25.24 -6.41
C ASP A 41 -20.94 -24.91 -5.43
N HIS A 42 -20.88 -23.78 -4.73
CA HIS A 42 -21.87 -23.38 -3.73
C HIS A 42 -23.29 -23.14 -4.28
N ARG A 43 -23.46 -23.01 -5.60
CA ARG A 43 -24.74 -22.72 -6.25
C ARG A 43 -25.37 -23.94 -6.91
N CYS A 44 -24.70 -25.09 -6.91
CA CYS A 44 -25.29 -26.32 -7.43
C CYS A 44 -26.64 -26.69 -6.76
N PRO A 45 -26.92 -26.38 -5.47
CA PRO A 45 -28.24 -26.66 -4.89
C PRO A 45 -29.35 -25.79 -5.48
N GLU A 46 -29.04 -24.56 -5.91
CA GLU A 46 -29.98 -23.67 -6.59
C GLU A 46 -30.30 -24.16 -8.01
N HIS A 47 -29.34 -24.85 -8.64
CA HIS A 47 -29.42 -25.31 -10.03
C HIS A 47 -29.83 -26.79 -10.16
N GLY A 48 -29.79 -27.56 -9.08
CA GLY A 48 -30.19 -28.97 -9.03
C GLY A 48 -29.24 -29.90 -9.79
N ASP A 49 -27.97 -29.51 -9.92
CA ASP A 49 -26.93 -30.23 -10.67
C ASP A 49 -25.74 -30.67 -9.81
N CYS A 50 -25.89 -30.67 -8.48
CA CYS A 50 -24.89 -31.17 -7.54
C CYS A 50 -24.55 -32.67 -7.73
N CYS A 51 -23.33 -33.06 -7.36
CA CYS A 51 -23.01 -34.49 -7.21
C CYS A 51 -23.76 -35.10 -6.02
N ASP A 52 -24.04 -36.42 -6.08
CA ASP A 52 -24.80 -37.15 -5.05
C ASP A 52 -24.19 -37.06 -3.64
N ASP A 53 -22.88 -36.82 -3.54
CA ASP A 53 -22.13 -36.71 -2.29
C ASP A 53 -21.85 -35.26 -1.84
N TYR A 54 -22.40 -34.25 -2.53
CA TYR A 54 -22.20 -32.83 -2.21
C TYR A 54 -22.63 -32.47 -0.79
N GLU A 55 -23.83 -32.87 -0.37
CA GLU A 55 -24.35 -32.60 0.98
C GLU A 55 -23.47 -33.23 2.08
N LEU A 56 -22.90 -34.41 1.80
CA LEU A 56 -22.08 -35.13 2.76
C LEU A 56 -20.66 -34.55 2.87
N LEU A 57 -20.12 -34.05 1.76
CA LEU A 57 -18.71 -33.62 1.68
C LEU A 57 -18.52 -32.11 1.75
N CYS A 58 -19.49 -31.31 1.30
CA CYS A 58 -19.36 -29.87 1.11
C CYS A 58 -20.36 -29.04 1.93
N ALA A 59 -21.56 -29.55 2.26
CA ALA A 59 -22.57 -28.78 2.99
C ALA A 59 -22.38 -28.75 4.53
N ALA A 60 -21.42 -29.52 5.07
CA ALA A 60 -21.18 -29.62 6.51
C ALA A 60 -20.45 -28.42 7.14
N GLU A 61 -20.09 -27.39 6.37
CA GLU A 61 -19.45 -26.16 6.90
C GLU A 61 -20.43 -25.01 7.19
N GLU A 62 -21.73 -25.16 6.93
CA GLU A 62 -22.76 -24.15 7.20
C GLU A 62 -23.90 -24.69 8.06
N ASP A 63 -23.66 -24.98 9.34
CA ASP A 63 -24.75 -24.91 10.33
C ASP A 63 -24.24 -24.69 11.77
N SER A 64 -24.49 -23.49 12.30
CA SER A 64 -24.79 -23.36 13.72
C SER A 64 -25.92 -22.34 13.94
N THR A 65 -27.14 -22.89 13.89
CA THR A 65 -28.24 -22.71 14.85
C THR A 65 -29.22 -21.53 14.66
N GLU A 66 -30.42 -21.88 14.16
CA GLU A 66 -31.71 -21.42 14.74
C GLU A 66 -32.11 -22.29 15.95
N PRO A 67 -33.05 -21.81 16.80
CA PRO A 67 -34.31 -22.55 16.88
C PRO A 67 -35.58 -21.70 17.10
N GLU A 68 -36.64 -22.06 16.39
CA GLU A 68 -38.09 -21.84 16.70
C GLU A 68 -38.59 -22.90 17.72
N PRO A 69 -39.66 -22.69 18.55
CA PRO A 69 -41.05 -22.57 18.02
C PRO A 69 -42.13 -21.78 18.85
N PHE A 70 -43.05 -21.15 18.10
CA PHE A 70 -44.53 -21.07 18.25
C PHE A 70 -45.22 -20.43 19.50
N SER A 71 -45.97 -19.33 19.30
CA SER A 71 -47.44 -19.21 19.54
C SER A 71 -47.98 -17.77 19.46
N GLU A 72 -49.17 -17.59 18.86
CA GLU A 72 -49.95 -16.35 18.69
C GLU A 72 -50.33 -15.65 20.01
N VAL A 73 -50.10 -14.32 20.14
CA VAL A 73 -50.99 -13.34 20.83
C VAL A 73 -50.71 -11.92 20.27
N GLU A 74 -51.77 -11.14 20.03
CA GLU A 74 -51.79 -9.77 19.52
C GLU A 74 -51.17 -8.69 20.45
N GLU A 75 -50.89 -7.55 19.80
CA GLU A 75 -50.66 -6.17 20.31
C GLU A 75 -49.25 -5.77 20.83
N GLY A 76 -48.61 -4.90 20.04
CA GLY A 76 -47.61 -3.92 20.52
C GLY A 76 -46.35 -3.81 19.65
N ALA A 77 -46.36 -2.92 18.64
CA ALA A 77 -45.13 -2.50 17.95
C ALA A 77 -44.14 -1.82 18.93
N PRO A 78 -42.81 -1.89 18.70
CA PRO A 78 -42.18 -0.98 17.75
C PRO A 78 -41.05 -1.56 16.87
N ASP A 79 -41.10 -1.16 15.60
CA ASP A 79 -40.02 -0.66 14.72
C ASP A 79 -38.71 -1.46 14.59
N ASN A 80 -38.60 -2.22 13.49
CA ASN A 80 -37.33 -2.80 13.00
C ASN A 80 -36.85 -1.99 11.77
N SER A 81 -36.04 -0.96 12.04
CA SER A 81 -35.45 -0.07 11.04
C SER A 81 -34.32 -0.76 10.28
N LEU A 82 -34.67 -1.41 9.17
CA LEU A 82 -33.75 -1.79 8.08
C LEU A 82 -33.94 -0.92 6.82
N TYR A 83 -34.64 0.21 6.95
CA TYR A 83 -34.66 1.26 5.94
C TYR A 83 -33.61 2.31 6.31
N SER A 84 -32.54 2.42 5.51
CA SER A 84 -31.67 3.61 5.52
C SER A 84 -32.57 4.83 5.49
N ALA A 85 -32.53 5.64 6.55
CA ALA A 85 -33.46 6.75 6.71
C ALA A 85 -33.32 7.70 5.51
N PRO A 86 -34.35 7.83 4.64
CA PRO A 86 -34.26 8.64 3.43
C PRO A 86 -34.06 10.12 3.72
N SER A 87 -34.21 10.53 4.98
CA SER A 87 -34.06 11.88 5.49
C SER A 87 -32.78 12.14 6.31
N SER A 88 -31.85 11.18 6.40
CA SER A 88 -30.66 11.28 7.25
C SER A 88 -29.39 10.80 6.54
N CYS A 89 -28.24 11.35 6.93
CA CYS A 89 -26.93 10.93 6.46
C CYS A 89 -26.27 9.80 7.26
N GLN A 90 -26.92 9.26 8.29
CA GLN A 90 -26.41 8.13 9.05
C GLN A 90 -26.19 6.93 8.12
N GLY A 91 -24.92 6.56 7.89
CA GLY A 91 -24.55 5.48 6.97
C GLY A 91 -24.70 5.80 5.48
N ARG A 92 -24.95 7.06 5.11
CA ARG A 92 -25.17 7.51 3.72
C ARG A 92 -24.15 8.55 3.22
N CYS A 93 -23.16 8.94 4.03
CA CYS A 93 -22.14 9.90 3.61
C CYS A 93 -21.42 9.45 2.33
N ARG A 94 -21.25 10.38 1.37
CA ARG A 94 -20.66 10.15 0.04
C ARG A 94 -21.43 9.17 -0.85
N GLU A 95 -22.73 8.99 -0.61
CA GLU A 95 -23.59 8.22 -1.50
C GLU A 95 -23.57 8.76 -2.95
N ALA A 96 -23.91 7.92 -3.92
CA ALA A 96 -24.19 8.37 -5.27
C ALA A 96 -25.50 9.17 -5.30
N PHE A 97 -25.61 10.11 -6.24
CA PHE A 97 -26.86 10.83 -6.45
C PHE A 97 -27.96 9.87 -6.91
N ASP A 98 -29.08 9.81 -6.16
CA ASP A 98 -30.29 9.08 -6.54
C ASP A 98 -31.51 10.01 -6.44
N GLY A 99 -32.11 10.34 -7.58
CA GLY A 99 -33.26 11.25 -7.67
C GLY A 99 -34.53 10.79 -6.95
N HIS A 100 -34.56 9.58 -6.39
CA HIS A 100 -35.67 9.08 -5.56
C HIS A 100 -35.54 9.46 -4.08
N HIS A 101 -34.37 9.93 -3.63
CA HIS A 101 -34.17 10.35 -2.25
C HIS A 101 -34.67 11.79 -2.00
N ALA A 102 -35.26 12.02 -0.84
CA ALA A 102 -35.77 13.33 -0.44
C ALA A 102 -34.64 14.33 -0.11
N CYS A 103 -33.49 13.82 0.33
CA CYS A 103 -32.27 14.56 0.58
C CYS A 103 -31.06 13.65 0.33
N HIS A 104 -29.90 14.27 0.17
CA HIS A 104 -28.70 13.59 -0.24
C HIS A 104 -27.52 13.84 0.68
N CYS A 105 -26.55 12.93 0.63
CA CYS A 105 -25.35 12.99 1.43
C CYS A 105 -24.06 12.90 0.59
N HIS A 106 -24.16 13.22 -0.70
CA HIS A 106 -23.02 13.34 -1.62
C HIS A 106 -22.28 14.67 -1.44
N ASP A 107 -20.99 14.72 -1.77
CA ASP A 107 -20.11 15.88 -1.51
C ASP A 107 -20.61 17.22 -2.09
N ARG A 108 -21.43 17.15 -3.14
CA ARG A 108 -22.03 18.30 -3.83
C ARG A 108 -23.45 18.65 -3.40
N CYS A 109 -23.97 18.04 -2.34
CA CYS A 109 -25.37 18.28 -1.95
C CYS A 109 -25.57 19.74 -1.50
N GLN A 110 -24.51 20.38 -0.98
CA GLN A 110 -24.54 21.78 -0.54
C GLN A 110 -24.66 22.72 -1.75
N GLU A 111 -23.96 22.43 -2.86
CA GLU A 111 -24.07 23.17 -4.12
C GLU A 111 -25.48 23.04 -4.72
N SER A 112 -26.09 21.87 -4.56
CA SER A 112 -27.40 21.52 -5.11
C SER A 112 -28.57 21.89 -4.19
N GLY A 113 -28.28 22.34 -2.97
CA GLY A 113 -29.27 22.70 -1.95
C GLY A 113 -30.16 21.53 -1.50
N ASN A 114 -29.67 20.30 -1.63
CA ASN A 114 -30.44 19.07 -1.41
C ASN A 114 -29.84 18.18 -0.30
N CYS A 115 -28.95 18.70 0.55
CA CYS A 115 -28.40 17.95 1.66
C CYS A 115 -29.46 17.52 2.68
N CYS A 116 -29.26 16.38 3.33
CA CYS A 116 -30.01 16.06 4.55
C CYS A 116 -29.63 17.04 5.67
N GLU A 117 -30.56 17.28 6.61
CA GLU A 117 -30.37 18.27 7.68
C GLU A 117 -29.16 17.96 8.58
N ASP A 118 -28.85 16.68 8.74
CA ASP A 118 -27.75 16.16 9.54
C ASP A 118 -26.44 15.99 8.75
N PHE A 119 -26.41 16.37 7.48
CA PHE A 119 -25.23 16.24 6.60
C PHE A 119 -23.99 16.90 7.20
N GLU A 120 -24.12 18.11 7.72
CA GLU A 120 -22.97 18.83 8.31
C GLU A 120 -22.46 18.11 9.57
N SER A 121 -23.36 17.67 10.44
CA SER A 121 -23.00 16.99 11.69
C SER A 121 -22.45 15.58 11.49
N LEU A 122 -22.90 14.86 10.45
CA LEU A 122 -22.56 13.45 10.22
C LEU A 122 -21.52 13.25 9.12
N CYS A 123 -21.47 14.13 8.12
CA CYS A 123 -20.58 14.03 6.97
C CYS A 123 -19.60 15.21 6.83
N GLY A 124 -19.78 16.32 7.57
CA GLY A 124 -18.90 17.49 7.51
C GLY A 124 -17.43 17.17 7.84
N ASN A 125 -17.19 16.16 8.69
CA ASN A 125 -15.84 15.67 9.02
C ASN A 125 -15.35 14.53 8.10
N TYR A 126 -16.24 13.94 7.31
CA TYR A 126 -15.93 12.78 6.47
C TYR A 126 -15.64 13.17 5.02
N GLY A 127 -15.68 14.46 4.65
CA GLY A 127 -15.28 14.98 3.33
C GLY A 127 -13.85 15.50 3.36
N GLY A 128 -12.99 15.00 2.47
CA GLY A 128 -11.65 15.54 2.31
C GLY A 128 -11.72 17.00 1.83
N PHE A 129 -11.29 17.92 2.70
CA PHE A 129 -10.90 19.30 2.45
C PHE A 129 -11.96 20.26 1.89
N SER A 130 -12.69 20.99 2.76
CA SER A 130 -12.83 22.46 2.67
C SER A 130 -13.76 23.07 3.73
N HIS A 131 -13.19 23.41 4.89
CA HIS A 131 -13.30 24.79 5.36
C HIS A 131 -11.89 25.40 5.38
N SER A 132 -11.76 26.69 5.05
CA SER A 132 -10.46 27.37 5.11
C SER A 132 -9.85 27.39 6.52
N SER A 133 -10.66 27.12 7.55
CA SER A 133 -10.24 26.97 8.95
C SER A 133 -9.63 25.61 9.28
N ASP A 134 -9.89 24.57 8.47
CA ASP A 134 -9.51 23.19 8.77
C ASP A 134 -8.31 22.75 7.93
N THR A 135 -7.59 23.68 7.33
CA THR A 135 -6.40 23.39 6.54
C THR A 135 -5.18 23.38 7.46
N ILE A 136 -4.50 22.24 7.57
CA ILE A 136 -3.21 22.15 8.26
C ILE A 136 -2.26 23.18 7.65
N THR A 137 -1.76 24.13 8.44
CA THR A 137 -0.94 25.23 7.92
C THR A 137 0.47 24.78 7.59
N GLU A 138 1.21 25.63 6.88
CA GLU A 138 2.62 25.39 6.55
C GLU A 138 3.50 25.36 7.81
N GLU A 139 3.25 26.26 8.76
CA GLU A 139 3.94 26.34 10.04
C GLU A 139 3.68 25.09 10.90
N GLU A 140 2.46 24.55 10.85
CA GLU A 140 2.11 23.29 11.51
C GLU A 140 2.87 22.11 10.91
N LEU A 141 2.97 22.04 9.58
CA LEU A 141 3.74 21.01 8.86
C LEU A 141 5.23 21.07 9.20
N GLN A 142 5.83 22.27 9.20
CA GLN A 142 7.22 22.46 9.60
C GLN A 142 7.45 22.10 11.07
N SER A 143 6.52 22.47 11.94
CA SER A 143 6.60 22.15 13.37
C SER A 143 6.51 20.65 13.66
N VAL A 144 5.56 19.93 13.03
CA VAL A 144 5.41 18.48 13.25
C VAL A 144 6.53 17.68 12.59
N SER A 145 7.00 18.06 11.40
CA SER A 145 8.13 17.38 10.75
C SER A 145 9.42 17.49 11.58
N GLU A 146 9.65 18.63 12.22
CA GLU A 146 10.74 18.80 13.18
C GLU A 146 10.61 17.91 14.44
N LYS A 147 9.38 17.68 14.93
CA LYS A 147 9.13 16.74 16.04
C LYS A 147 9.41 15.30 15.60
N ILE A 148 8.89 14.91 14.45
CA ILE A 148 9.13 13.58 13.84
C ILE A 148 10.64 13.35 13.65
N TYR A 149 11.37 14.34 13.12
CA TYR A 149 12.82 14.29 12.95
C TYR A 149 13.58 14.03 14.26
N ARG A 150 13.19 14.68 15.35
CA ARG A 150 13.80 14.48 16.68
C ARG A 150 13.40 13.15 17.31
N ALA A 151 12.21 12.64 16.98
CA ALA A 151 11.67 11.40 17.50
C ALA A 151 12.26 10.14 16.83
N ASP A 152 12.90 10.29 15.66
CA ASP A 152 13.55 9.18 14.96
C ASP A 152 14.84 8.76 15.65
N THR A 153 14.70 7.89 16.66
CA THR A 153 15.81 7.27 17.39
C THR A 153 16.32 6.00 16.71
N ASN A 154 15.59 5.50 15.70
CA ASN A 154 15.94 4.28 14.99
C ASN A 154 16.84 4.53 13.77
N LYS A 155 16.94 5.77 13.28
CA LYS A 155 17.88 6.17 12.23
C LYS A 155 19.32 5.74 12.46
N ALA A 156 20.04 5.65 11.35
CA ALA A 156 21.49 5.52 11.32
C ALA A 156 22.16 6.71 12.02
N GLN A 157 23.25 6.44 12.74
CA GLN A 157 24.19 7.45 13.16
C GLN A 157 25.21 7.71 12.05
N LYS A 158 25.97 8.81 12.16
CA LYS A 158 26.95 9.21 11.14
C LYS A 158 27.95 8.10 10.81
N GLU A 159 28.31 7.27 11.79
CA GLU A 159 29.25 6.17 11.65
C GLU A 159 28.61 4.88 11.13
N ASP A 160 27.28 4.79 11.12
CA ASP A 160 26.56 3.59 10.67
C ASP A 160 26.53 3.47 9.15
N ILE A 161 26.76 4.56 8.40
CA ILE A 161 26.75 4.55 6.93
C ILE A 161 27.92 5.40 6.43
N ILE A 162 28.74 4.83 5.55
CA ILE A 162 29.82 5.54 4.84
C ILE A 162 29.52 5.52 3.34
N LEU A 163 29.25 6.69 2.80
CA LEU A 163 28.97 6.90 1.38
C LEU A 163 30.23 7.32 0.62
N ASN A 164 30.42 6.73 -0.56
CA ASN A 164 31.33 7.19 -1.58
C ASN A 164 30.53 7.90 -2.69
N ARG A 165 30.22 9.18 -2.45
CA ARG A 165 29.37 10.02 -3.33
C ARG A 165 29.94 10.26 -4.73
N GLN A 166 31.26 10.09 -4.90
CA GLN A 166 31.94 10.21 -6.19
C GLN A 166 31.63 11.53 -6.93
N ASN A 167 31.01 11.47 -8.11
CA ASN A 167 30.84 12.62 -8.99
C ASN A 167 29.46 13.27 -8.86
N CYS A 168 29.45 14.59 -8.77
CA CYS A 168 28.25 15.42 -8.88
C CYS A 168 28.10 15.86 -10.35
N ILE A 169 26.91 15.74 -10.91
CA ILE A 169 26.61 16.23 -12.26
C ILE A 169 25.49 17.27 -12.24
N THR A 170 25.37 18.02 -13.34
CA THR A 170 24.29 19.00 -13.48
C THR A 170 22.97 18.33 -13.91
N PRO A 171 21.80 18.91 -13.61
CA PRO A 171 20.53 18.39 -14.08
C PRO A 171 20.41 18.27 -15.60
N SER A 172 21.20 19.02 -16.38
CA SER A 172 21.22 18.90 -17.84
C SER A 172 21.88 17.62 -18.35
N GLU A 173 22.71 16.96 -17.53
CA GLU A 173 23.47 15.77 -17.89
C GLU A 173 22.73 14.47 -17.50
N THR A 174 21.57 14.57 -16.83
CA THR A 174 20.81 13.40 -16.35
C THR A 174 20.28 12.52 -17.49
N GLY A 175 20.06 13.09 -18.67
CA GLY A 175 19.56 12.35 -19.82
C GLY A 175 20.62 11.48 -20.51
N ASP A 176 21.91 11.68 -20.21
CA ASP A 176 23.02 11.12 -20.99
C ASP A 176 23.26 9.63 -20.71
N GLN A 177 22.78 9.11 -19.57
CA GLN A 177 22.91 7.71 -19.15
C GLN A 177 24.38 7.23 -19.10
N VAL A 178 25.27 8.13 -18.70
CA VAL A 178 26.70 7.84 -18.55
C VAL A 178 27.00 7.55 -17.08
N ASP A 179 27.68 6.43 -16.83
CA ASP A 179 28.23 6.13 -15.51
C ASP A 179 29.48 7.00 -15.27
N HIS A 180 29.39 7.87 -14.26
CA HIS A 180 30.49 8.72 -13.79
C HIS A 180 31.10 8.22 -12.47
N CYS A 181 30.58 7.13 -11.91
CA CYS A 181 30.81 6.67 -10.55
C CYS A 181 31.04 5.14 -10.51
N PRO A 182 32.18 4.65 -11.02
CA PRO A 182 32.43 3.21 -11.22
C PRO A 182 32.57 2.38 -9.93
N ASN A 183 32.41 2.99 -8.75
CA ASN A 183 32.47 2.32 -7.45
C ASN A 183 31.09 2.34 -6.77
N LEU A 184 30.89 1.45 -5.81
CA LEU A 184 29.67 1.43 -5.00
C LEU A 184 29.47 2.75 -4.24
N LEU A 185 28.23 3.20 -4.15
CA LEU A 185 27.83 4.32 -3.31
C LEU A 185 27.98 3.96 -1.83
N PHE A 186 27.44 2.82 -1.40
CA PHE A 186 27.51 2.39 -0.01
C PHE A 186 28.76 1.55 0.25
N THR A 187 29.83 2.20 0.69
CA THR A 187 31.08 1.49 1.06
C THR A 187 31.01 0.76 2.39
N TYR A 188 30.12 1.21 3.29
CA TYR A 188 29.85 0.55 4.56
C TYR A 188 28.45 0.89 5.05
N VAL A 189 27.75 -0.12 5.57
CA VAL A 189 26.52 0.03 6.36
C VAL A 189 26.63 -0.88 7.58
N ASN A 190 26.32 -0.36 8.77
CA ASN A 190 26.20 -1.15 9.98
C ASN A 190 24.89 -1.94 9.96
N GLU A 191 24.93 -3.15 9.42
CA GLU A 191 23.76 -4.02 9.26
C GLU A 191 23.11 -4.45 10.59
N LYS A 192 23.69 -4.14 11.74
CA LYS A 192 23.00 -4.27 13.03
C LYS A 192 21.74 -3.42 13.10
N LEU A 193 21.66 -2.33 12.32
CA LEU A 193 20.42 -1.57 12.13
C LEU A 193 19.27 -2.47 11.67
N PHE A 194 19.53 -3.44 10.80
CA PHE A 194 18.52 -4.33 10.22
C PHE A 194 17.94 -5.35 11.21
N SER A 195 18.59 -5.50 12.38
CA SER A 195 18.05 -6.31 13.48
C SER A 195 17.06 -5.53 14.35
N LYS A 196 16.92 -4.21 14.17
CA LYS A 196 15.89 -3.43 14.87
C LYS A 196 14.50 -3.86 14.35
N PRO A 197 13.46 -3.93 15.21
CA PRO A 197 12.16 -4.46 14.82
C PRO A 197 11.53 -3.80 13.58
N THR A 198 11.62 -2.47 13.46
CA THR A 198 11.02 -1.75 12.31
C THR A 198 11.77 -1.99 11.01
N TYR A 199 13.10 -2.05 11.05
CA TYR A 199 13.93 -2.40 9.89
C TYR A 199 13.69 -3.84 9.45
N ALA A 200 13.69 -4.79 10.39
CA ALA A 200 13.47 -6.20 10.07
C ALA A 200 12.10 -6.42 9.41
N ALA A 201 11.04 -5.83 9.98
CA ALA A 201 9.70 -5.91 9.42
C ALA A 201 9.61 -5.27 8.02
N PHE A 202 10.26 -4.11 7.82
CA PHE A 202 10.30 -3.44 6.52
C PHE A 202 11.05 -4.26 5.47
N ILE A 203 12.20 -4.86 5.80
CA ILE A 203 12.96 -5.70 4.88
C ILE A 203 12.17 -6.95 4.49
N ASN A 204 11.43 -7.56 5.42
CA ASN A 204 10.54 -8.67 5.10
C ASN A 204 9.50 -8.28 4.04
N LEU A 205 8.90 -7.08 4.17
CA LEU A 205 8.00 -6.57 3.15
C LEU A 205 8.68 -6.44 1.79
N LEU A 206 9.87 -5.84 1.71
CA LEU A 206 10.59 -5.68 0.44
C LEU A 206 10.82 -7.00 -0.30
N ASN A 207 10.97 -8.12 0.42
CA ASN A 207 11.19 -9.44 -0.16
C ASN A 207 9.94 -10.04 -0.83
N ASN A 208 8.75 -9.47 -0.57
CA ASN A 208 7.49 -9.95 -1.14
C ASN A 208 7.21 -9.41 -2.54
N TYR A 209 7.85 -8.30 -2.91
CA TYR A 209 7.53 -7.55 -4.11
C TYR A 209 8.51 -7.88 -5.25
N GLN A 210 7.97 -8.03 -6.46
CA GLN A 210 8.76 -8.21 -7.68
C GLN A 210 8.80 -6.90 -8.46
N ARG A 211 9.91 -6.61 -9.12
CA ARG A 211 10.10 -5.33 -9.84
C ARG A 211 9.22 -5.13 -11.08
N ALA A 212 8.68 -6.23 -11.63
CA ALA A 212 7.98 -6.23 -12.90
C ALA A 212 6.49 -5.89 -12.70
N THR A 213 6.05 -4.80 -13.30
CA THR A 213 4.63 -4.40 -13.30
C THR A 213 3.81 -5.21 -14.31
N GLY A 214 2.49 -5.28 -14.09
CA GLY A 214 1.57 -5.93 -15.02
C GLY A 214 1.40 -7.44 -14.82
N HIS A 215 1.73 -7.93 -13.63
CA HIS A 215 1.25 -9.20 -13.12
C HIS A 215 0.45 -8.94 -11.86
N ARG A 216 -0.77 -9.48 -11.76
CA ARG A 216 -1.60 -9.38 -10.55
C ARG A 216 -0.80 -9.79 -9.31
N GLU A 217 -0.76 -8.92 -8.31
CA GLU A 217 -0.15 -9.23 -7.02
C GLU A 217 -1.08 -10.17 -6.24
N LEU A 218 -0.60 -11.38 -5.93
CA LEU A 218 -1.31 -12.33 -5.09
C LEU A 218 -0.51 -12.53 -3.81
N PHE A 219 -0.92 -11.84 -2.75
CA PHE A 219 -0.33 -12.00 -1.43
C PHE A 219 -0.90 -13.24 -0.75
N ASN A 220 -0.01 -14.11 -0.28
CA ASN A 220 -0.40 -15.21 0.60
C ASN A 220 -0.65 -14.69 2.03
N ALA A 221 -1.22 -15.54 2.89
CA ALA A 221 -1.56 -15.17 4.26
C ALA A 221 -0.34 -14.69 5.10
N GLN A 222 0.85 -15.23 4.84
CA GLN A 222 2.07 -14.79 5.51
C GLN A 222 2.44 -13.36 5.09
N GLN A 223 2.37 -13.06 3.79
CA GLN A 223 2.73 -11.73 3.27
C GLN A 223 1.76 -10.65 3.74
N LEU A 224 0.46 -10.97 3.85
CA LEU A 224 -0.53 -10.09 4.48
C LEU A 224 -0.23 -9.86 5.96
N ALA A 225 0.16 -10.92 6.68
CA ALA A 225 0.56 -10.81 8.09
C ALA A 225 1.84 -9.97 8.26
N GLU A 226 2.75 -9.98 7.30
CA GLU A 226 3.96 -9.14 7.33
C GLU A 226 3.63 -7.64 7.23
N GLN A 227 2.57 -7.26 6.49
CA GLN A 227 2.05 -5.88 6.48
C GLN A 227 1.55 -5.47 7.86
N ASP A 228 0.80 -6.35 8.52
CA ASP A 228 0.29 -6.12 9.88
C ASP A 228 1.40 -6.06 10.93
N ILE A 229 2.45 -6.87 10.77
CA ILE A 229 3.64 -6.83 11.63
C ILE A 229 4.36 -5.50 11.47
N PHE A 230 4.60 -5.05 10.23
CA PHE A 230 5.26 -3.78 9.97
C PHE A 230 4.49 -2.60 10.60
N LEU A 231 3.19 -2.48 10.32
CA LEU A 231 2.36 -1.43 10.91
C LEU A 231 2.40 -1.46 12.44
N ARG A 232 2.30 -2.65 13.04
CA ARG A 232 2.38 -2.82 14.49
C ARG A 232 3.73 -2.40 15.06
N GLU A 233 4.84 -2.71 14.40
CA GLU A 233 6.17 -2.32 14.89
C GLU A 233 6.39 -0.81 14.77
N ILE A 234 6.02 -0.19 13.65
CA ILE A 234 6.21 1.26 13.48
C ILE A 234 5.32 2.06 14.44
N MET A 235 4.09 1.63 14.72
CA MET A 235 3.19 2.35 15.64
C MET A 235 3.68 2.38 17.09
N LYS A 236 4.59 1.49 17.49
CA LYS A 236 5.22 1.54 18.83
C LYS A 236 6.19 2.72 18.99
N THR A 237 6.71 3.24 17.88
CA THR A 237 7.78 4.25 17.85
C THR A 237 7.29 5.64 18.27
N ALA A 238 8.22 6.48 18.72
CA ALA A 238 7.91 7.89 19.00
C ALA A 238 7.52 8.65 17.71
N VAL A 239 8.11 8.29 16.57
CA VAL A 239 7.82 8.87 15.25
C VAL A 239 6.34 8.77 14.90
N MET A 240 5.77 7.55 14.94
CA MET A 240 4.37 7.35 14.57
C MET A 240 3.40 7.92 15.62
N LYS A 241 3.83 7.98 16.89
CA LYS A 241 3.05 8.64 17.96
C LYS A 241 2.98 10.15 17.76
N GLU A 242 4.07 10.81 17.34
CA GLU A 242 4.04 12.23 16.98
C GLU A 242 3.12 12.49 15.78
N LEU A 243 3.19 11.65 14.75
CA LEU A 243 2.31 11.76 13.58
C LEU A 243 0.84 11.57 13.95
N TYR A 244 0.49 10.46 14.61
CA TYR A 244 -0.88 10.19 15.01
C TYR A 244 -1.41 11.27 15.96
N GLY A 245 -0.63 11.65 16.97
CA GLY A 245 -1.03 12.68 17.93
C GLY A 245 -1.32 14.02 17.26
N PHE A 246 -0.51 14.41 16.28
CA PHE A 246 -0.77 15.59 15.46
C PHE A 246 -2.04 15.46 14.63
N LEU A 247 -2.20 14.37 13.87
CA LEU A 247 -3.35 14.18 12.99
C LEU A 247 -4.67 14.04 13.76
N HIS A 248 -4.64 13.39 14.93
CA HIS A 248 -5.77 13.33 15.85
C HIS A 248 -6.14 14.73 16.39
N HIS A 249 -5.14 15.55 16.78
CA HIS A 249 -5.39 16.94 17.19
C HIS A 249 -5.99 17.80 16.06
N GLN A 250 -5.62 17.49 14.82
CA GLN A 250 -6.16 18.11 13.61
C GLN A 250 -7.51 17.49 13.17
N ASN A 251 -8.14 16.69 14.04
CA ASN A 251 -9.41 15.98 13.80
C ASN A 251 -9.42 15.14 12.52
N ARG A 252 -8.27 14.58 12.11
CA ARG A 252 -8.17 13.71 10.91
C ARG A 252 -8.54 12.26 11.19
N TYR A 253 -8.34 11.82 12.43
CA TYR A 253 -8.64 10.47 12.88
C TYR A 253 -9.21 10.54 14.28
N SER A 254 -10.25 9.74 14.54
CA SER A 254 -10.93 9.64 15.83
C SER A 254 -10.26 8.64 16.79
N SER A 255 -9.47 7.71 16.24
CA SER A 255 -8.78 6.68 17.02
C SER A 255 -7.50 6.20 16.33
N GLU A 256 -6.60 5.58 17.10
CA GLU A 256 -5.35 5.01 16.59
C GLU A 256 -5.65 3.83 15.66
N GLN A 257 -6.69 3.05 15.97
CA GLN A 257 -7.11 1.93 15.13
C GLN A 257 -7.58 2.42 13.75
N GLU A 258 -8.41 3.47 13.70
CA GLU A 258 -8.84 4.07 12.43
C GLU A 258 -7.65 4.55 11.61
N PHE A 259 -6.66 5.17 12.26
CA PHE A 259 -5.44 5.61 11.60
C PHE A 259 -4.63 4.44 11.04
N VAL A 260 -4.45 3.36 11.80
CA VAL A 260 -3.73 2.16 11.35
C VAL A 260 -4.44 1.48 10.19
N ASP A 261 -5.77 1.35 10.26
CA ASP A 261 -6.57 0.77 9.18
C ASP A 261 -6.49 1.62 7.91
N ASP A 262 -6.47 2.96 8.05
CA ASP A 262 -6.28 3.86 6.91
C ASP A 262 -4.87 3.78 6.34
N LEU A 263 -3.82 3.72 7.17
CA LEU A 263 -2.45 3.50 6.71
C LEU A 263 -2.33 2.18 5.94
N LYS A 264 -2.97 1.11 6.42
CA LYS A 264 -2.97 -0.19 5.75
C LYS A 264 -3.54 -0.08 4.35
N ASN A 265 -4.73 0.50 4.22
CA ASN A 265 -5.37 0.67 2.92
C ASN A 265 -4.61 1.67 2.03
N MET A 266 -4.15 2.78 2.58
CA MET A 266 -3.44 3.84 1.86
C MET A 266 -2.18 3.30 1.17
N TRP A 267 -1.39 2.49 1.88
CA TRP A 267 -0.08 2.03 1.42
C TRP A 267 -0.11 0.65 0.78
N PHE A 268 -0.89 -0.30 1.30
CA PHE A 268 -0.90 -1.69 0.85
C PHE A 268 -2.16 -2.06 0.07
N GLY A 269 -3.16 -1.19 0.02
CA GLY A 269 -4.33 -1.40 -0.83
C GLY A 269 -3.95 -1.44 -2.30
N LEU A 270 -4.42 -2.49 -2.99
CA LEU A 270 -4.04 -2.76 -4.37
C LEU A 270 -4.84 -1.92 -5.36
N TYR A 271 -4.16 -1.42 -6.38
CA TYR A 271 -4.75 -0.72 -7.51
C TYR A 271 -4.01 -1.04 -8.81
N SER A 272 -4.63 -0.73 -9.94
CA SER A 272 -4.22 -1.22 -11.27
C SER A 272 -3.47 -0.15 -12.07
N ARG A 273 -2.15 -0.21 -12.14
CA ARG A 273 -1.31 0.69 -12.95
C ARG A 273 -1.17 0.28 -14.40
N SER A 274 -1.51 -0.96 -14.72
CA SER A 274 -1.59 -1.52 -16.06
C SER A 274 -3.03 -1.99 -16.39
N ASN A 275 -3.17 -2.82 -17.43
CA ASN A 275 -4.46 -3.38 -17.84
C ASN A 275 -4.90 -4.55 -16.94
N GLU A 276 -4.01 -5.12 -16.13
CA GLU A 276 -4.36 -6.16 -15.16
C GLU A 276 -4.84 -5.54 -13.84
N GLU A 277 -5.87 -6.13 -13.22
CA GLU A 277 -6.43 -5.63 -11.97
C GLU A 277 -5.54 -5.94 -10.77
N GLY A 278 -5.23 -4.93 -9.95
CA GLY A 278 -4.53 -5.09 -8.67
C GLY A 278 -3.06 -5.51 -8.80
N ASP A 279 -2.32 -4.84 -9.69
CA ASP A 279 -0.92 -5.13 -9.99
C ASP A 279 0.07 -4.23 -9.24
N SER A 280 -0.41 -3.35 -8.33
CA SER A 280 0.45 -2.41 -7.62
C SER A 280 -0.11 -1.89 -6.30
N SER A 281 0.80 -1.45 -5.42
CA SER A 281 0.49 -0.71 -4.19
C SER A 281 1.37 0.54 -4.01
N GLY A 282 0.98 1.43 -3.10
CA GLY A 282 1.80 2.60 -2.75
C GLY A 282 3.15 2.21 -2.15
N PHE A 283 3.15 1.16 -1.32
CA PHE A 283 4.36 0.62 -0.72
C PHE A 283 5.32 0.08 -1.78
N GLU A 284 4.81 -0.78 -2.67
CA GLU A 284 5.61 -1.34 -3.76
C GLU A 284 6.26 -0.24 -4.57
N HIS A 285 5.47 0.71 -5.06
CA HIS A 285 5.99 1.74 -5.92
C HIS A 285 7.05 2.62 -5.25
N VAL A 286 6.78 3.12 -4.04
CA VAL A 286 7.66 4.08 -3.36
C VAL A 286 8.91 3.39 -2.81
N PHE A 287 8.72 2.30 -2.06
CA PHE A 287 9.77 1.68 -1.27
C PHE A 287 10.46 0.51 -2.01
N SER A 288 9.71 -0.38 -2.65
CA SER A 288 10.30 -1.54 -3.36
C SER A 288 10.88 -1.16 -4.73
N GLY A 289 10.17 -0.31 -5.46
CA GLY A 289 10.49 0.08 -6.82
C GLY A 289 9.79 -0.76 -7.89
N GLU A 290 9.39 -0.09 -8.96
CA GLU A 290 8.70 -0.68 -10.12
C GLU A 290 9.39 -0.27 -11.42
N VAL A 291 9.41 -1.20 -12.39
CA VAL A 291 9.79 -0.92 -13.77
C VAL A 291 8.54 -0.85 -14.64
N LYS A 292 8.37 0.27 -15.35
CA LYS A 292 7.29 0.50 -16.30
C LYS A 292 7.84 1.02 -17.62
N LYS A 293 7.48 0.38 -18.73
CA LYS A 293 7.93 0.75 -20.10
C LYS A 293 9.46 0.89 -20.19
N GLY A 294 10.21 -0.01 -19.56
CA GLY A 294 11.67 -0.03 -19.60
C GLY A 294 12.36 1.07 -18.78
N LYS A 295 11.65 1.72 -17.86
CA LYS A 295 12.20 2.73 -16.94
C LYS A 295 11.81 2.42 -15.51
N VAL A 296 12.68 2.75 -14.57
CA VAL A 296 12.38 2.69 -13.14
C VAL A 296 11.49 3.88 -12.79
N THR A 297 10.25 3.64 -12.41
CA THR A 297 9.29 4.72 -12.07
C THR A 297 9.16 4.98 -10.57
N GLY A 298 9.53 4.00 -9.74
CA GLY A 298 9.52 4.07 -8.28
C GLY A 298 10.94 4.07 -7.69
N PHE A 299 11.13 3.44 -6.54
CA PHE A 299 12.43 3.17 -5.92
C PHE A 299 13.10 4.42 -5.31
N HIS A 300 12.64 4.79 -4.11
CA HIS A 300 13.07 6.00 -3.39
C HIS A 300 13.63 5.73 -1.98
N ASN A 301 13.96 4.46 -1.67
CA ASN A 301 14.38 4.05 -0.33
C ASN A 301 15.83 3.56 -0.28
N TRP A 302 16.60 4.07 0.69
CA TRP A 302 18.02 3.75 0.82
C TRP A 302 18.29 2.31 1.26
N ILE A 303 17.41 1.69 2.06
CA ILE A 303 17.59 0.30 2.49
C ILE A 303 17.47 -0.61 1.27
N ARG A 304 16.43 -0.40 0.45
CA ARG A 304 16.26 -1.11 -0.82
C ARG A 304 17.44 -0.87 -1.75
N PHE A 305 17.92 0.37 -1.84
CA PHE A 305 19.07 0.72 -2.70
C PHE A 305 20.31 -0.05 -2.26
N TYR A 306 20.66 0.03 -0.98
CA TYR A 306 21.81 -0.65 -0.41
C TYR A 306 21.77 -2.16 -0.63
N LEU A 307 20.63 -2.80 -0.34
CA LEU A 307 20.48 -4.25 -0.49
C LEU A 307 20.66 -4.67 -1.96
N GLN A 308 20.10 -3.91 -2.90
CA GLN A 308 20.20 -4.21 -4.34
C GLN A 308 21.57 -3.88 -4.93
N GLU A 309 22.24 -2.82 -4.45
CA GLU A 309 23.62 -2.50 -4.83
C GLU A 309 24.58 -3.59 -4.34
N LYS A 310 24.39 -4.08 -3.11
CA LYS A 310 25.16 -5.20 -2.55
C LYS A 310 24.98 -6.51 -3.34
N GLU A 311 23.82 -6.72 -3.96
CA GLU A 311 23.54 -7.85 -4.85
C GLU A 311 24.08 -7.65 -6.27
N GLY A 312 24.63 -6.46 -6.60
CA GLY A 312 25.10 -6.11 -7.93
C GLY A 312 23.96 -5.83 -8.92
N LEU A 313 22.75 -5.57 -8.43
CA LEU A 313 21.57 -5.26 -9.24
C LEU A 313 21.40 -3.75 -9.43
N VAL A 314 21.90 -2.93 -8.50
CA VAL A 314 21.94 -1.48 -8.65
C VAL A 314 23.35 -1.03 -8.97
N ASP A 315 23.47 -0.16 -9.96
CA ASP A 315 24.70 0.49 -10.39
C ASP A 315 24.52 2.02 -10.27
N TYR A 316 25.29 2.65 -9.39
CA TYR A 316 25.19 4.07 -9.05
C TYR A 316 25.99 4.92 -10.05
N TYR A 317 25.32 5.83 -10.76
CA TYR A 317 25.96 6.57 -11.86
C TYR A 317 26.49 7.94 -11.44
N SER A 318 25.74 8.66 -10.59
CA SER A 318 26.08 10.02 -10.12
C SER A 318 25.05 10.54 -9.11
N HIS A 319 25.34 11.69 -8.49
CA HIS A 319 24.33 12.49 -7.81
C HIS A 319 24.17 13.86 -8.47
N VAL A 320 22.97 14.43 -8.34
CA VAL A 320 22.62 15.80 -8.76
C VAL A 320 22.28 16.69 -7.56
N TYR A 321 22.07 16.09 -6.40
CA TYR A 321 21.76 16.78 -5.16
C TYR A 321 22.36 16.02 -3.97
N ASP A 322 23.00 16.76 -3.07
CA ASP A 322 23.52 16.31 -1.79
C ASP A 322 23.04 17.30 -0.73
N GLY A 323 22.24 16.82 0.22
CA GLY A 323 21.58 17.65 1.21
C GLY A 323 22.57 18.40 2.11
N PRO A 324 22.14 19.49 2.76
CA PRO A 324 23.01 20.24 3.68
C PRO A 324 23.26 19.56 5.03
N TRP A 325 22.70 18.36 5.28
CA TRP A 325 22.82 17.67 6.56
C TRP A 325 24.20 17.02 6.71
N ASP A 326 24.83 17.20 7.87
CA ASP A 326 26.14 16.61 8.18
C ASP A 326 26.05 15.24 8.88
N SER A 327 24.82 14.72 9.01
CA SER A 327 24.41 13.48 9.65
C SER A 327 23.09 12.98 9.05
N TYR A 328 22.53 11.90 9.58
CA TYR A 328 21.33 11.26 9.05
C TYR A 328 20.04 11.65 9.80
N PRO A 329 18.87 11.60 9.14
CA PRO A 329 18.71 11.35 7.70
C PRO A 329 19.24 12.48 6.82
N ASP A 330 19.97 12.12 5.76
CA ASP A 330 20.41 13.01 4.68
C ASP A 330 19.50 12.82 3.45
N VAL A 331 19.64 13.64 2.41
CA VAL A 331 18.88 13.51 1.17
C VAL A 331 19.83 13.52 -0.02
N LEU A 332 19.77 12.47 -0.84
CA LEU A 332 20.50 12.39 -2.09
C LEU A 332 19.55 12.32 -3.28
N GLY A 333 19.81 13.13 -4.31
CA GLY A 333 19.24 12.99 -5.64
C GLY A 333 20.22 12.21 -6.52
N MET A 334 19.87 10.99 -6.90
CA MET A 334 20.79 10.04 -7.52
C MET A 334 20.34 9.59 -8.91
N GLN A 335 21.31 9.27 -9.75
CA GLN A 335 21.15 8.48 -10.96
C GLN A 335 21.63 7.07 -10.72
N PHE A 336 20.89 6.11 -11.23
CA PHE A 336 21.31 4.72 -11.15
C PHE A 336 20.64 3.87 -12.22
N ASN A 337 21.30 2.77 -12.53
CA ASN A 337 20.70 1.66 -13.25
C ASN A 337 20.25 0.60 -12.23
N TRP A 338 19.09 0.01 -12.43
CA TRP A 338 18.60 -1.13 -11.66
C TRP A 338 18.26 -2.27 -12.61
N ASP A 339 19.08 -3.31 -12.60
CA ASP A 339 18.94 -4.51 -13.42
C ASP A 339 18.73 -4.21 -14.93
N GLY A 340 19.58 -3.34 -15.47
CA GLY A 340 19.49 -2.90 -16.86
C GLY A 340 18.51 -1.76 -17.12
N TYR A 341 17.72 -1.33 -16.14
CA TYR A 341 16.75 -0.23 -16.30
C TYR A 341 17.26 1.07 -15.68
N TYR A 342 17.34 2.12 -16.49
CA TYR A 342 17.82 3.42 -16.06
C TYR A 342 16.76 4.22 -15.26
N LYS A 343 17.20 4.86 -14.18
CA LYS A 343 16.46 5.91 -13.46
C LYS A 343 17.21 7.24 -13.61
N GLU A 344 16.56 8.19 -14.27
CA GLU A 344 17.14 9.51 -14.58
C GLU A 344 17.39 10.37 -13.35
N VAL A 345 16.44 10.47 -12.43
CA VAL A 345 16.65 11.06 -11.10
C VAL A 345 15.75 10.35 -10.10
N GLY A 346 16.35 9.89 -9.00
CA GLY A 346 15.67 9.37 -7.83
C GLY A 346 16.20 10.03 -6.57
N SER A 347 15.36 10.79 -5.89
CA SER A 347 15.65 11.31 -4.56
C SER A 347 15.33 10.26 -3.49
N ALA A 348 16.21 10.09 -2.51
CA ALA A 348 15.98 9.23 -1.36
C ALA A 348 16.44 9.92 -0.07
N PHE A 349 15.74 9.66 1.03
CA PHE A 349 16.35 9.86 2.34
C PHE A 349 17.40 8.78 2.56
N ILE A 350 18.57 9.16 3.08
CA ILE A 350 19.65 8.24 3.42
C ILE A 350 19.76 8.14 4.94
N GLY A 351 19.74 6.91 5.46
CA GLY A 351 19.96 6.65 6.88
C GLY A 351 18.75 6.89 7.80
N SER A 352 17.61 7.31 7.26
CA SER A 352 16.31 7.32 7.95
C SER A 352 15.89 5.93 8.43
N SER A 353 15.05 5.87 9.46
CA SER A 353 14.30 4.65 9.77
C SER A 353 13.10 4.46 8.83
N PRO A 354 12.63 3.21 8.63
CA PRO A 354 11.43 2.96 7.82
C PRO A 354 10.21 3.77 8.27
N GLU A 355 9.98 3.86 9.59
CA GLU A 355 8.88 4.60 10.18
C GLU A 355 8.96 6.11 9.93
N PHE A 356 10.17 6.67 9.82
CA PHE A 356 10.36 8.10 9.54
C PHE A 356 9.91 8.47 8.13
N GLU A 357 10.39 7.73 7.12
CA GLU A 357 9.98 7.95 5.72
C GLU A 357 8.48 7.70 5.56
N PHE A 358 7.97 6.60 6.11
CA PHE A 358 6.56 6.25 6.08
C PHE A 358 5.69 7.32 6.74
N ALA A 359 6.13 7.88 7.87
CA ALA A 359 5.43 8.94 8.58
C ALA A 359 5.35 10.25 7.77
N LEU A 360 6.49 10.73 7.24
CA LEU A 360 6.52 11.98 6.49
C LEU A 360 5.74 11.90 5.17
N TYR A 361 5.82 10.78 4.47
CA TYR A 361 5.04 10.57 3.26
C TYR A 361 3.54 10.48 3.56
N SER A 362 3.14 9.79 4.63
CA SER A 362 1.74 9.74 5.07
C SER A 362 1.23 11.12 5.47
N LEU A 363 1.99 11.86 6.27
CA LEU A 363 1.67 13.24 6.66
C LEU A 363 1.40 14.12 5.44
N CYS A 364 2.33 14.11 4.48
CA CYS A 364 2.22 14.95 3.28
C CYS A 364 1.08 14.52 2.36
N PHE A 365 0.82 13.22 2.24
CA PHE A 365 -0.34 12.72 1.51
C PHE A 365 -1.65 13.16 2.13
N ILE A 366 -1.77 13.08 3.46
CA ILE A 366 -2.95 13.48 4.22
C ILE A 366 -3.13 15.00 4.26
N ALA A 367 -2.05 15.78 4.28
CA ALA A 367 -2.14 17.24 4.41
C ALA A 367 -2.16 17.99 3.06
N ARG A 368 -1.52 17.42 2.03
CA ARG A 368 -1.27 18.04 0.73
C ARG A 368 -1.36 17.01 -0.42
N PRO A 369 -2.47 16.28 -0.58
CA PRO A 369 -2.57 15.25 -1.63
C PRO A 369 -2.33 15.85 -3.02
N GLY A 370 -1.40 15.27 -3.78
CA GLY A 370 -1.07 15.72 -5.13
C GLY A 370 -0.26 17.03 -5.20
N LYS A 371 0.11 17.64 -4.06
CA LYS A 371 0.82 18.93 -4.01
C LYS A 371 2.15 18.79 -3.27
N ALA A 372 3.06 19.72 -3.56
CA ALA A 372 4.30 19.88 -2.81
C ALA A 372 3.97 20.20 -1.34
N CYS A 373 4.48 19.38 -0.44
CA CYS A 373 4.37 19.49 1.00
C CYS A 373 5.70 20.01 1.54
N GLN A 374 5.71 21.25 2.01
CA GLN A 374 6.91 21.91 2.51
C GLN A 374 7.05 21.56 4.00
N LEU A 375 8.25 21.15 4.40
CA LEU A 375 8.61 20.62 5.71
C LEU A 375 9.93 21.25 6.19
N SER A 376 10.28 21.01 7.45
CA SER A 376 11.59 21.35 8.00
C SER A 376 12.19 20.12 8.68
N LEU A 377 13.46 19.81 8.38
CA LEU A 377 14.21 18.74 9.02
C LEU A 377 15.53 19.28 9.56
N GLY A 378 15.71 19.24 10.88
CA GLY A 378 16.94 19.73 11.51
C GLY A 378 17.22 21.21 11.21
N GLY A 379 16.18 22.02 10.98
CA GLY A 379 16.27 23.44 10.63
C GLY A 379 16.46 23.73 9.14
N TYR A 380 16.53 22.71 8.28
CA TYR A 380 16.64 22.89 6.84
C TYR A 380 15.30 22.66 6.13
N PRO A 381 14.92 23.54 5.18
CA PRO A 381 13.69 23.36 4.42
C PRO A 381 13.80 22.15 3.49
N LEU A 382 12.71 21.40 3.40
CA LEU A 382 12.57 20.26 2.51
C LEU A 382 11.18 20.27 1.88
N SER A 383 11.05 19.77 0.67
CA SER A 383 9.74 19.48 0.09
C SER A 383 9.55 18.00 -0.18
N ILE A 384 8.36 17.47 0.06
CA ILE A 384 7.93 16.13 -0.33
C ILE A 384 6.80 16.27 -1.34
N GLN A 385 6.90 15.58 -2.47
CA GLN A 385 5.82 15.49 -3.44
C GLN A 385 5.12 14.14 -3.27
N THR A 386 3.80 14.15 -3.15
CA THR A 386 2.97 12.94 -3.19
C THR A 386 2.01 12.99 -4.38
N TYR A 387 1.64 11.83 -4.92
CA TYR A 387 0.64 11.69 -5.96
C TYR A 387 -0.46 10.74 -5.51
N THR A 388 -1.70 11.05 -5.84
CA THR A 388 -2.87 10.23 -5.52
C THR A 388 -3.19 9.30 -6.68
N TRP A 389 -3.53 8.05 -6.36
CA TRP A 389 -4.23 7.19 -7.31
C TRP A 389 -5.72 7.54 -7.29
N ASP A 390 -6.24 8.07 -8.40
CA ASP A 390 -7.59 8.64 -8.47
C ASP A 390 -8.63 7.75 -9.17
N LYS A 391 -8.20 6.72 -9.90
CA LYS A 391 -9.08 5.85 -10.70
C LYS A 391 -9.97 4.92 -9.85
N THR A 392 -9.48 4.52 -8.68
CA THR A 392 -10.22 3.69 -7.72
C THR A 392 -10.16 4.33 -6.33
N THR A 393 -11.00 3.85 -5.43
CA THR A 393 -11.08 4.31 -4.04
C THR A 393 -11.19 3.13 -3.09
N TYR A 394 -10.93 3.35 -1.81
CA TYR A 394 -11.25 2.41 -0.73
C TYR A 394 -12.11 3.08 0.34
N GLY A 395 -12.83 2.24 1.10
CA GLY A 395 -13.74 2.67 2.15
C GLY A 395 -14.69 3.75 1.66
N ASN A 396 -14.79 4.84 2.42
CA ASN A 396 -15.66 5.97 2.12
C ASN A 396 -15.06 6.88 1.04
N GLY A 397 -14.58 6.36 -0.10
CA GLY A 397 -14.02 7.18 -1.18
C GLY A 397 -12.62 7.76 -0.92
N LYS A 398 -11.85 7.18 0.01
CA LYS A 398 -10.44 7.55 0.24
C LYS A 398 -9.58 7.08 -0.93
N LYS A 399 -8.42 7.72 -1.10
CA LYS A 399 -7.51 7.54 -2.24
C LYS A 399 -6.21 6.89 -1.79
N TYR A 400 -5.66 6.04 -2.64
CA TYR A 400 -4.37 5.40 -2.39
C TYR A 400 -3.22 6.37 -2.68
N ILE A 401 -2.10 6.19 -1.97
CA ILE A 401 -0.87 6.87 -2.36
C ILE A 401 -0.30 6.17 -3.58
N ALA A 402 -0.12 6.93 -4.66
CA ALA A 402 0.53 6.41 -5.87
C ALA A 402 2.04 6.54 -5.73
N THR A 403 2.52 7.72 -5.41
CA THR A 403 3.96 8.00 -5.38
C THR A 403 4.24 8.98 -4.26
N ALA A 404 5.40 8.86 -3.64
CA ALA A 404 5.94 9.81 -2.69
C ALA A 404 7.45 9.85 -2.87
N TYR A 405 8.02 11.05 -2.89
CA TYR A 405 9.47 11.25 -2.88
C TYR A 405 9.81 12.65 -2.38
N VAL A 406 11.05 12.80 -1.95
CA VAL A 406 11.60 14.08 -1.52
C VAL A 406 11.92 14.94 -2.75
N SER A 407 11.26 16.07 -2.93
CA SER A 407 11.55 16.97 -4.03
C SER A 407 12.83 17.75 -3.75
N THR A 408 13.92 17.37 -4.41
CA THR A 408 15.19 18.10 -4.43
C THR A 408 15.12 19.21 -5.47
N SER A 409 14.19 20.16 -5.29
CA SER A 409 14.14 21.34 -6.14
C SER A 409 15.37 22.19 -5.84
N THR A 410 16.34 22.20 -6.74
CA THR A 410 17.34 23.28 -6.81
C THR A 410 16.56 24.59 -6.98
N GLN A 411 16.69 25.51 -6.03
CA GLN A 411 16.24 26.89 -6.22
C GLN A 411 16.88 27.51 -7.47
#